data_AF-A0A841I3U5-F1
#
_entry.id   AF-A0A841I3U5-F1
#
_cell.length_a   1.000
_cell.length_b   1.000
_cell.length_c   1.000
_cell.angle_alpha   90.00
_cell.angle_beta   90.00
_cell.angle_gamma   90.00
#
_symmetry.space_group_name_H-M   'P 1'
#
loop_
_entity.id
_entity.type
_entity.pdbx_description
1 polymer ?
#
loop_
_entity_poly.entity_id
_entity_poly.type
_entity_poly.pdbx_seq_one_letter_code
_entity_poly.pdbx_strand_id
1 'polypeptide(L)'
;MNPGAWDALAAEVRPALEALRVGFYATAGAPYHHAALIALWGGVPEPLAAQDIRAGGLEEFDVLIVPGGGLNAMSGQLGPLGESGARAIREWVAGGGMYIGTCAGAYSPARVPERFLRANPAARELALADVRIANAADAGLGGLDSPGVGVLRAELAAPDHWLARGLRPQFEVVHYNGPCFLPPEHAAGVVRLVGPSDHFTAWEDSLNPQAAVSVLEALARAQSCLAVAAPLERGQVVLFGSHPEFGFDALQLGWGEPVRLLANALVFQASRRSAPAARPPTGEKPVSAQVLTDLAASLERAAARLARLAPLWSPWLTREYAPAFWGRDPDELWREALIRAAEVTRNTARGVRELSAEPDALARFGHWIDRAPAPDQDYGFEGLKQLCARLYRLIDAGERALNTPPQVPASPYDLWDRHPYHLLASSYLSAAGVAASLALAALTLSELAGVRITLPFSLTAPERTPPHVAH
;
A
#
# COMPACT_ATOMS: atom_id res chain seq x y z
N MET A 1 0.87 8.57 15.96
CA MET A 1 1.08 7.59 17.05
C MET A 1 2.39 7.98 17.71
N ASN A 2 2.45 8.21 19.02
CA ASN A 2 3.75 8.54 19.63
C ASN A 2 4.72 7.32 19.63
N PRO A 3 6.05 7.54 19.74
CA PRO A 3 7.03 6.45 19.71
C PRO A 3 6.81 5.36 20.76
N GLY A 4 6.38 5.71 21.98
CA GLY A 4 6.10 4.71 23.02
C GLY A 4 4.95 3.78 22.68
N ALA A 5 3.90 4.29 22.04
CA ALA A 5 2.78 3.47 21.56
C ALA A 5 3.20 2.55 20.40
N TRP A 6 4.13 2.99 19.55
CA TRP A 6 4.70 2.16 18.50
C TRP A 6 5.50 0.98 19.07
N ASP A 7 6.40 1.26 20.01
CA ASP A 7 7.23 0.21 20.64
C ASP A 7 6.37 -0.81 21.39
N ALA A 8 5.32 -0.33 22.10
CA ALA A 8 4.36 -1.21 22.77
C ALA A 8 3.59 -2.10 21.78
N LEU A 9 3.14 -1.55 20.64
CA LEU A 9 2.49 -2.34 19.59
C LEU A 9 3.44 -3.37 19.00
N ALA A 10 4.68 -2.98 18.67
CA ALA A 10 5.67 -3.91 18.13
C ALA A 10 5.97 -5.05 19.09
N ALA A 11 6.08 -4.77 20.40
CA ALA A 11 6.27 -5.78 21.43
C ALA A 11 5.06 -6.73 21.58
N GLU A 12 3.84 -6.22 21.41
CA GLU A 12 2.60 -7.02 21.44
C GLU A 12 2.50 -7.98 20.25
N VAL A 13 2.89 -7.52 19.05
CA VAL A 13 2.72 -8.28 17.79
C VAL A 13 3.83 -9.30 17.58
N ARG A 14 5.06 -9.03 18.06
CA ARG A 14 6.24 -9.86 17.80
C ARG A 14 6.05 -11.36 18.08
N PRO A 15 5.50 -11.78 19.25
CA PRO A 15 5.28 -13.21 19.50
C PRO A 15 4.32 -13.87 18.51
N ALA A 16 3.34 -13.13 18.00
CA ALA A 16 2.42 -13.63 16.98
C ALA A 16 3.14 -13.84 15.65
N LEU A 17 4.01 -12.91 15.25
CA LEU A 17 4.77 -13.01 14.00
C LEU A 17 5.87 -14.06 14.02
N GLU A 18 6.48 -14.33 15.17
CA GLU A 18 7.40 -15.48 15.32
C GLU A 18 6.71 -16.82 15.03
N ALA A 19 5.39 -16.88 15.26
CA ALA A 19 4.56 -18.06 15.05
C ALA A 19 3.82 -18.08 13.70
N LEU A 20 3.92 -17.03 12.87
CA LEU A 20 3.21 -16.91 11.60
C LEU A 20 4.14 -16.88 10.40
N ARG A 21 3.69 -17.50 9.31
CA ARG A 21 4.27 -17.36 7.98
C ARG A 21 3.39 -16.41 7.19
N VAL A 22 3.94 -15.24 6.86
CA VAL A 22 3.20 -14.15 6.22
C VAL A 22 3.69 -13.97 4.79
N GLY A 23 2.87 -14.41 3.84
CA GLY A 23 3.06 -14.16 2.43
C GLY A 23 2.42 -12.82 2.04
N PHE A 24 3.02 -12.12 1.08
CA PHE A 24 2.37 -11.00 0.42
C PHE A 24 2.40 -11.18 -1.10
N TYR A 25 1.31 -10.78 -1.76
CA TYR A 25 1.18 -10.90 -3.20
C TYR A 25 2.19 -9.98 -3.91
N ALA A 26 3.08 -10.60 -4.69
CA ALA A 26 4.25 -9.95 -5.27
C ALA A 26 4.04 -9.45 -6.72
N THR A 27 3.01 -9.92 -7.42
CA THR A 27 2.87 -9.70 -8.88
C THR A 27 2.11 -8.42 -9.24
N ALA A 28 1.51 -7.72 -8.28
CA ALA A 28 0.99 -6.38 -8.52
C ALA A 28 0.86 -5.57 -7.24
N GLY A 29 0.78 -4.24 -7.39
CA GLY A 29 0.45 -3.33 -6.30
C GLY A 29 1.63 -2.71 -5.56
N ALA A 30 1.38 -2.22 -4.34
CA ALA A 30 2.38 -1.55 -3.51
C ALA A 30 2.61 -2.31 -2.19
N PRO A 31 3.45 -3.37 -2.18
CA PRO A 31 3.57 -4.27 -1.03
C PRO A 31 4.51 -3.77 0.10
N TYR A 32 5.30 -2.73 -0.16
CA TYR A 32 6.44 -2.38 0.69
C TYR A 32 6.07 -1.86 2.08
N HIS A 33 4.91 -1.21 2.23
CA HIS A 33 4.41 -0.82 3.54
C HIS A 33 4.09 -2.05 4.40
N HIS A 34 3.32 -3.01 3.87
CA HIS A 34 3.01 -4.26 4.57
C HIS A 34 4.30 -5.01 4.93
N ALA A 35 5.23 -5.14 3.99
CA ALA A 35 6.49 -5.82 4.25
C ALA A 35 7.32 -5.14 5.36
N ALA A 36 7.49 -3.82 5.29
CA ALA A 36 8.24 -3.10 6.31
C ALA A 36 7.60 -3.23 7.70
N LEU A 37 6.26 -3.12 7.79
CA LEU A 37 5.53 -3.30 9.04
C LEU A 37 5.76 -4.69 9.65
N ILE A 38 5.67 -5.75 8.84
CA ILE A 38 5.91 -7.12 9.29
C ILE A 38 7.35 -7.27 9.82
N ALA A 39 8.35 -6.79 9.07
CA ALA A 39 9.74 -6.91 9.47
C ALA A 39 10.06 -6.12 10.76
N LEU A 40 9.56 -4.88 10.88
CA LEU A 40 9.71 -4.06 12.08
C LEU A 40 9.05 -4.68 13.32
N TRP A 41 7.97 -5.43 13.13
CA TRP A 41 7.32 -6.20 14.18
C TRP A 41 7.96 -7.57 14.43
N GLY A 42 9.07 -7.90 13.75
CA GLY A 42 9.84 -9.13 13.97
C GLY A 42 9.42 -10.34 13.14
N GLY A 43 8.51 -10.17 12.18
CA GLY A 43 8.15 -11.21 11.22
C GLY A 43 9.06 -11.24 9.99
N VAL A 44 8.85 -12.25 9.14
CA VAL A 44 9.52 -12.36 7.85
C VAL A 44 8.46 -12.24 6.74
N PRO A 45 8.39 -11.10 6.03
CA PRO A 45 7.47 -10.94 4.92
C PRO A 45 8.01 -11.66 3.69
N GLU A 46 7.24 -12.59 3.12
CA GLU A 46 7.69 -13.39 1.99
C GLU A 46 6.91 -13.05 0.70
N PRO A 47 7.60 -12.62 -0.37
CA PRO A 47 6.95 -12.28 -1.64
C PRO A 47 6.47 -13.52 -2.39
N LEU A 48 5.17 -13.63 -2.63
CA LEU A 48 4.53 -14.74 -3.32
C LEU A 48 3.95 -14.27 -4.68
N ALA A 49 4.51 -14.75 -5.79
CA ALA A 49 4.04 -14.36 -7.11
C ALA A 49 2.81 -15.18 -7.54
N ALA A 50 2.07 -14.67 -8.52
CA ALA A 50 0.87 -15.32 -9.05
C ALA A 50 1.14 -16.76 -9.53
N GLN A 51 2.29 -16.98 -10.15
CA GLN A 51 2.72 -18.31 -10.61
C GLN A 51 2.96 -19.29 -9.46
N ASP A 52 3.49 -18.80 -8.33
CA ASP A 52 3.75 -19.61 -7.14
C ASP A 52 2.42 -19.99 -6.47
N ILE A 53 1.47 -19.06 -6.44
CA ILE A 53 0.10 -19.31 -5.96
C ILE A 53 -0.56 -20.42 -6.79
N ARG A 54 -0.50 -20.33 -8.12
CA ARG A 54 -1.04 -21.37 -9.02
C ARG A 54 -0.35 -22.72 -8.85
N ALA A 55 0.89 -22.72 -8.40
CA ALA A 55 1.68 -23.93 -8.16
C ALA A 55 1.47 -24.53 -6.75
N GLY A 56 0.58 -23.95 -5.93
CA GLY A 56 0.28 -24.45 -4.58
C GLY A 56 1.11 -23.82 -3.45
N GLY A 57 1.89 -22.77 -3.72
CA GLY A 57 2.77 -22.14 -2.73
C GLY A 57 2.06 -21.53 -1.51
N LEU A 58 0.73 -21.41 -1.52
CA LEU A 58 -0.04 -20.90 -0.38
C LEU A 58 -0.04 -21.84 0.83
N GLU A 59 0.17 -23.15 0.63
CA GLU A 59 0.21 -24.15 1.72
C GLU A 59 1.29 -23.85 2.76
N GLU A 60 2.29 -23.06 2.37
CA GLU A 60 3.38 -22.62 3.23
C GLU A 60 3.01 -21.47 4.15
N PHE A 61 1.90 -20.76 3.91
CA PHE A 61 1.55 -19.52 4.60
C PHE A 61 0.30 -19.63 5.46
N ASP A 62 0.27 -18.86 6.55
CA ASP A 62 -0.92 -18.68 7.39
C ASP A 62 -1.71 -17.43 7.01
N VAL A 63 -1.01 -16.45 6.45
CA VAL A 63 -1.56 -15.15 6.05
C VAL A 63 -1.08 -14.84 4.62
N LEU A 64 -2.01 -14.39 3.79
CA LEU A 64 -1.74 -13.79 2.49
C LEU A 64 -2.23 -12.35 2.52
N ILE A 65 -1.31 -11.41 2.37
CA ILE A 65 -1.62 -9.99 2.21
C ILE A 65 -1.66 -9.66 0.72
N VAL A 66 -2.76 -9.08 0.25
CA VAL A 66 -2.89 -8.55 -1.10
C VAL A 66 -2.95 -7.03 -1.03
N PRO A 67 -1.93 -6.32 -1.53
CA PRO A 67 -1.80 -4.88 -1.36
C PRO A 67 -2.81 -4.09 -2.21
N GLY A 68 -2.74 -2.76 -2.15
CA GLY A 68 -3.43 -1.87 -3.09
C GLY A 68 -3.00 -2.09 -4.55
N GLY A 69 -3.73 -1.48 -5.49
CA GLY A 69 -3.52 -1.68 -6.92
C GLY A 69 -2.27 -1.02 -7.48
N GLY A 70 -1.76 -1.56 -8.60
CA GLY A 70 -0.73 -0.92 -9.44
C GLY A 70 -1.34 0.05 -10.45
N LEU A 71 -0.71 0.16 -11.63
CA LEU A 71 -1.20 1.00 -12.73
C LEU A 71 -2.53 0.48 -13.30
N ASN A 72 -2.69 -0.84 -13.38
CA ASN A 72 -3.88 -1.53 -13.89
C ASN A 72 -4.85 -1.92 -12.75
N ALA A 73 -4.66 -1.37 -11.55
CA ALA A 73 -5.51 -1.56 -10.38
C ALA A 73 -5.87 -3.03 -10.12
N MET A 74 -7.16 -3.35 -10.00
CA MET A 74 -7.66 -4.70 -9.73
C MET A 74 -7.35 -5.69 -10.88
N SER A 75 -7.35 -5.24 -12.13
CA SER A 75 -7.04 -6.09 -13.27
C SER A 75 -5.57 -6.50 -13.30
N GLY A 76 -4.67 -5.63 -12.82
CA GLY A 76 -3.26 -5.96 -12.64
C GLY A 76 -3.02 -7.08 -11.61
N GLN A 77 -3.90 -7.22 -10.62
CA GLN A 77 -3.83 -8.30 -9.63
C GLN A 77 -4.49 -9.59 -10.15
N LEU A 78 -5.67 -9.47 -10.75
CA LEU A 78 -6.47 -10.63 -11.17
C LEU A 78 -5.96 -11.28 -12.46
N GLY A 79 -5.47 -10.49 -13.43
CA GLY A 79 -4.99 -10.98 -14.71
C GLY A 79 -3.89 -12.03 -14.57
N PRO A 80 -2.79 -11.71 -13.87
CA PRO A 80 -1.72 -12.67 -13.64
C PRO A 80 -2.13 -13.84 -12.77
N LEU A 81 -3.05 -13.69 -11.79
CA LEU A 81 -3.56 -14.81 -10.99
C LEU A 81 -4.33 -15.82 -11.85
N GLY A 82 -5.20 -15.32 -12.73
CA GLY A 82 -6.17 -16.12 -13.45
C GLY A 82 -7.18 -16.82 -12.53
N GLU A 83 -8.13 -17.54 -13.14
CA GLU A 83 -9.17 -18.28 -12.41
C GLU A 83 -8.59 -19.34 -11.47
N SER A 84 -7.54 -20.04 -11.88
CA SER A 84 -6.91 -21.08 -11.05
C SER A 84 -6.21 -20.49 -9.83
N GLY A 85 -5.49 -19.37 -9.97
CA GLY A 85 -4.85 -18.70 -8.83
C GLY A 85 -5.88 -18.12 -7.86
N ALA A 86 -6.95 -17.52 -8.38
CA ALA A 86 -8.06 -17.02 -7.58
C ALA A 86 -8.76 -18.14 -6.79
N ARG A 87 -9.04 -19.28 -7.43
CA ARG A 87 -9.61 -20.47 -6.78
C ARG A 87 -8.68 -21.03 -5.70
N ALA A 88 -7.38 -21.12 -5.98
CA ALA A 88 -6.39 -21.58 -5.02
C ALA A 88 -6.37 -20.71 -3.74
N ILE A 89 -6.48 -19.37 -3.89
CA ILE A 89 -6.62 -18.47 -2.75
C ILE A 89 -7.91 -18.78 -1.97
N ARG A 90 -9.05 -18.92 -2.66
CA ARG A 90 -10.32 -19.24 -2.01
C ARG A 90 -10.27 -20.53 -1.21
N GLU A 91 -9.77 -21.61 -1.81
CA GLU A 91 -9.65 -22.92 -1.18
C GLU A 91 -8.70 -22.88 0.02
N TRP A 92 -7.58 -22.17 -0.09
CA TRP A 92 -6.64 -21.98 1.02
C TRP A 92 -7.26 -21.21 2.19
N VAL A 93 -8.01 -20.13 1.93
CA VAL A 93 -8.74 -19.40 2.98
C VAL A 93 -9.78 -20.31 3.61
N ALA A 94 -10.61 -21.00 2.81
CA ALA A 94 -11.61 -21.94 3.30
C ALA A 94 -11.01 -23.02 4.22
N GLY A 95 -9.78 -23.47 3.90
CA GLY A 95 -8.98 -24.42 4.67
C GLY A 95 -8.43 -23.89 6.01
N GLY A 96 -8.45 -22.59 6.26
CA GLY A 96 -7.98 -21.98 7.51
C GLY A 96 -7.03 -20.80 7.36
N GLY A 97 -6.62 -20.46 6.13
CA GLY A 97 -5.78 -19.29 5.86
C GLY A 97 -6.48 -17.96 6.16
N MET A 98 -5.69 -16.91 6.39
CA MET A 98 -6.19 -15.54 6.50
C MET A 98 -5.84 -14.70 5.28
N TYR A 99 -6.84 -14.19 4.60
CA TYR A 99 -6.68 -13.18 3.55
C TYR A 99 -6.78 -11.77 4.14
N ILE A 100 -5.81 -10.92 3.84
CA ILE A 100 -5.85 -9.49 4.17
C ILE A 100 -5.72 -8.68 2.88
N GLY A 101 -6.81 -8.04 2.46
CA GLY A 101 -6.85 -7.21 1.26
C GLY A 101 -6.83 -5.72 1.60
N THR A 102 -6.10 -4.91 0.82
CA THR A 102 -6.16 -3.45 0.91
C THR A 102 -6.50 -2.82 -0.44
N CYS A 103 -7.39 -1.81 -0.48
CA CYS A 103 -7.81 -1.11 -1.70
C CYS A 103 -8.22 -2.09 -2.83
N ALA A 104 -7.44 -2.25 -3.90
CA ALA A 104 -7.71 -3.22 -4.97
C ALA A 104 -7.77 -4.67 -4.47
N GLY A 105 -6.90 -5.03 -3.52
CA GLY A 105 -6.93 -6.32 -2.83
C GLY A 105 -8.15 -6.48 -1.92
N ALA A 106 -8.77 -5.38 -1.49
CA ALA A 106 -10.02 -5.42 -0.74
C ALA A 106 -11.27 -5.47 -1.64
N TYR A 107 -11.16 -4.96 -2.88
CA TYR A 107 -12.26 -4.90 -3.85
C TYR A 107 -12.57 -6.26 -4.47
N SER A 108 -11.55 -6.88 -5.07
CA SER A 108 -11.69 -8.11 -5.86
C SER A 108 -12.33 -9.31 -5.14
N PRO A 109 -12.12 -9.53 -3.82
CA PRO A 109 -12.77 -10.62 -3.10
C PRO A 109 -14.19 -10.32 -2.59
N ALA A 110 -14.69 -9.08 -2.72
CA ALA A 110 -16.03 -8.70 -2.27
C ALA A 110 -17.11 -8.91 -3.36
N ARG A 111 -18.38 -8.53 -3.09
CA ARG A 111 -19.44 -8.54 -4.12
C ARG A 111 -19.25 -7.37 -5.09
N VAL A 112 -18.68 -7.66 -6.25
CA VAL A 112 -18.40 -6.71 -7.32
C VAL A 112 -19.48 -6.72 -8.43
N PRO A 113 -19.61 -5.65 -9.24
CA PRO A 113 -20.60 -5.58 -10.33
C PRO A 113 -20.37 -6.63 -11.44
N GLU A 114 -21.44 -7.05 -12.10
CA GLU A 114 -21.37 -8.06 -13.17
C GLU A 114 -20.50 -7.61 -14.36
N ARG A 115 -20.48 -6.30 -14.68
CA ARG A 115 -19.59 -5.77 -15.72
C ARG A 115 -18.12 -6.02 -15.35
N PHE A 116 -17.76 -5.83 -14.09
CA PHE A 116 -16.42 -6.11 -13.60
C PHE A 116 -16.09 -7.60 -13.71
N LEU A 117 -17.03 -8.49 -13.35
CA LEU A 117 -16.86 -9.95 -13.48
C LEU A 117 -16.70 -10.41 -14.93
N ARG A 118 -17.34 -9.75 -15.90
CA ARG A 118 -17.13 -10.04 -17.33
C ARG A 118 -15.74 -9.63 -17.79
N ALA A 119 -15.20 -8.51 -17.30
CA ALA A 119 -13.85 -8.07 -17.62
C ALA A 119 -12.77 -8.85 -16.87
N ASN A 120 -13.08 -9.35 -15.67
CA ASN A 120 -12.14 -10.05 -14.78
C ASN A 120 -12.77 -11.34 -14.24
N PRO A 121 -12.89 -12.40 -15.07
CA PRO A 121 -13.59 -13.63 -14.69
C PRO A 121 -12.99 -14.32 -13.46
N ALA A 122 -11.68 -14.17 -13.23
CA ALA A 122 -10.99 -14.66 -12.03
C ALA A 122 -11.60 -14.15 -10.71
N ALA A 123 -12.25 -12.97 -10.68
CA ALA A 123 -12.91 -12.47 -9.49
C ALA A 123 -14.07 -13.36 -9.02
N ARG A 124 -14.74 -14.08 -9.95
CA ARG A 124 -15.81 -15.03 -9.59
C ARG A 124 -15.29 -16.19 -8.75
N GLU A 125 -14.07 -16.63 -9.05
CA GLU A 125 -13.41 -17.73 -8.32
C GLU A 125 -12.84 -17.27 -6.99
N LEU A 126 -12.47 -15.98 -6.86
CA LEU A 126 -11.96 -15.42 -5.62
C LEU A 126 -13.09 -15.28 -4.58
N ALA A 127 -14.05 -14.38 -4.81
CA ALA A 127 -15.32 -14.22 -4.08
C ALA A 127 -15.30 -14.54 -2.56
N LEU A 128 -14.32 -14.04 -1.80
CA LEU A 128 -14.05 -14.49 -0.43
C LEU A 128 -15.04 -13.95 0.61
N ALA A 129 -15.63 -12.78 0.36
CA ALA A 129 -16.50 -12.11 1.32
C ALA A 129 -17.81 -11.65 0.67
N ASP A 130 -18.90 -11.95 1.36
CA ASP A 130 -20.25 -11.67 0.89
C ASP A 130 -20.70 -10.23 1.20
N VAL A 131 -19.87 -9.25 0.83
CA VAL A 131 -19.99 -7.85 1.24
C VAL A 131 -20.20 -6.96 0.03
N ARG A 132 -21.26 -6.15 0.04
CA ARG A 132 -21.55 -5.20 -1.04
C ARG A 132 -20.66 -3.97 -0.93
N ILE A 133 -20.18 -3.51 -2.09
CA ILE A 133 -19.40 -2.27 -2.21
C ILE A 133 -20.37 -1.11 -2.46
N ALA A 134 -20.28 -0.08 -1.62
CA ALA A 134 -21.16 1.09 -1.63
C ALA A 134 -20.89 2.03 -2.82
N ASN A 135 -19.63 2.17 -3.23
CA ASN A 135 -19.21 2.93 -4.40
C ASN A 135 -18.89 2.06 -5.63
N ALA A 136 -19.51 0.88 -5.73
CA ALA A 136 -19.38 0.06 -6.94
C ALA A 136 -20.10 0.73 -8.10
N ALA A 137 -19.43 0.90 -9.24
CA ALA A 137 -19.97 1.61 -10.38
C ALA A 137 -19.51 0.98 -11.70
N ASP A 138 -20.44 0.79 -12.63
CA ASP A 138 -20.11 0.19 -13.93
C ASP A 138 -19.18 1.06 -14.77
N ALA A 139 -19.30 2.39 -14.71
CA ALA A 139 -18.49 3.32 -15.51
C ALA A 139 -17.25 3.87 -14.77
N GLY A 140 -17.11 3.57 -13.48
CA GLY A 140 -16.05 4.09 -12.63
C GLY A 140 -14.68 3.43 -12.85
N LEU A 141 -13.65 3.96 -12.18
CA LEU A 141 -12.27 3.49 -12.20
C LEU A 141 -12.17 2.02 -11.77
N GLY A 142 -12.01 1.12 -12.75
CA GLY A 142 -11.93 -0.31 -12.46
C GLY A 142 -13.19 -0.89 -11.83
N GLY A 143 -14.36 -0.27 -12.03
CA GLY A 143 -15.61 -0.70 -11.41
C GLY A 143 -15.99 0.06 -10.13
N LEU A 144 -15.31 1.17 -9.82
CA LEU A 144 -15.54 1.99 -8.63
C LEU A 144 -15.71 3.48 -8.98
N ASP A 145 -16.71 4.13 -8.39
CA ASP A 145 -16.70 5.59 -8.29
C ASP A 145 -15.70 5.97 -7.20
N SER A 146 -14.69 6.78 -7.57
CA SER A 146 -13.66 7.18 -6.61
C SER A 146 -14.24 8.14 -5.57
N PRO A 147 -14.02 7.88 -4.26
CA PRO A 147 -14.32 8.87 -3.22
C PRO A 147 -13.31 10.02 -3.19
N GLY A 148 -12.11 9.83 -3.77
CA GLY A 148 -10.97 10.74 -3.69
C GLY A 148 -9.75 10.16 -2.97
N VAL A 149 -8.80 11.03 -2.67
CA VAL A 149 -7.47 10.69 -2.11
C VAL A 149 -7.11 11.64 -0.97
N GLY A 150 -6.60 11.07 0.12
CA GLY A 150 -6.03 11.82 1.23
C GLY A 150 -6.37 11.18 2.57
N VAL A 151 -6.71 12.00 3.56
CA VAL A 151 -6.99 11.53 4.92
C VAL A 151 -8.48 11.59 5.25
N LEU A 152 -9.05 10.46 5.65
CA LEU A 152 -10.43 10.37 6.12
C LEU A 152 -10.49 10.32 7.64
N ARG A 153 -11.57 10.89 8.20
CA ARG A 153 -11.99 10.66 9.58
C ARG A 153 -12.82 9.38 9.63
N ALA A 154 -12.51 8.53 10.60
CA ALA A 154 -13.13 7.24 10.80
C ALA A 154 -13.48 7.02 12.27
N GLU A 155 -14.41 6.10 12.51
CA GLU A 155 -14.79 5.66 13.85
C GLU A 155 -14.94 4.14 13.93
N LEU A 156 -14.87 3.61 15.14
CA LEU A 156 -15.17 2.20 15.41
C LEU A 156 -16.67 1.97 15.39
N ALA A 157 -17.15 1.15 14.46
CA ALA A 157 -18.53 0.68 14.44
C ALA A 157 -18.73 -0.60 15.27
N ALA A 158 -17.66 -1.36 15.51
CA ALA A 158 -17.66 -2.55 16.35
C ALA A 158 -16.47 -2.52 17.32
N PRO A 159 -16.51 -1.69 18.39
CA PRO A 159 -15.38 -1.47 19.29
C PRO A 159 -14.93 -2.73 20.05
N ASP A 160 -15.83 -3.67 20.30
CA ASP A 160 -15.53 -4.94 20.99
C ASP A 160 -14.99 -6.03 20.04
N HIS A 161 -14.98 -5.78 18.73
CA HIS A 161 -14.46 -6.74 17.76
C HIS A 161 -12.94 -6.86 17.85
N TRP A 162 -12.38 -8.06 17.68
CA TRP A 162 -10.94 -8.31 17.84
C TRP A 162 -10.07 -7.42 16.94
N LEU A 163 -10.57 -7.06 15.75
CA LEU A 163 -9.88 -6.18 14.82
C LEU A 163 -9.76 -4.74 15.35
N ALA A 164 -10.69 -4.29 16.20
CA ALA A 164 -10.73 -2.95 16.79
C ALA A 164 -9.93 -2.82 18.10
N ARG A 165 -9.39 -3.92 18.64
CA ARG A 165 -8.75 -3.94 19.97
C ARG A 165 -7.65 -2.88 20.10
N GLY A 166 -7.76 -2.03 21.12
CA GLY A 166 -6.75 -1.05 21.47
C GLY A 166 -6.70 0.19 20.55
N LEU A 167 -7.67 0.35 19.64
CA LEU A 167 -7.86 1.57 18.86
C LEU A 167 -8.75 2.56 19.61
N ARG A 168 -8.50 3.85 19.41
CA ARG A 168 -9.40 4.91 19.86
C ARG A 168 -10.74 4.84 19.12
N PRO A 169 -11.85 5.30 19.75
CA PRO A 169 -13.17 5.31 19.12
C PRO A 169 -13.22 6.08 17.80
N GLN A 170 -12.40 7.14 17.66
CA GLN A 170 -12.28 7.94 16.45
C GLN A 170 -10.80 8.14 16.13
N PHE A 171 -10.47 8.06 14.85
CA PHE A 171 -9.11 8.22 14.34
C PHE A 171 -9.12 8.65 12.87
N GLU A 172 -7.97 9.06 12.37
CA GLU A 172 -7.77 9.36 10.95
C GLU A 172 -7.12 8.16 10.25
N VAL A 173 -7.46 7.95 8.98
CA VAL A 173 -6.88 6.90 8.13
C VAL A 173 -6.64 7.42 6.72
N VAL A 174 -5.55 7.01 6.11
CA VAL A 174 -5.25 7.32 4.71
C VAL A 174 -6.19 6.55 3.79
N HIS A 175 -6.73 7.22 2.78
CA HIS A 175 -7.59 6.64 1.76
C HIS A 175 -7.10 7.01 0.36
N TYR A 176 -7.15 6.05 -0.55
CA TYR A 176 -6.71 6.23 -1.93
C TYR A 176 -7.64 5.44 -2.87
N ASN A 177 -8.78 6.03 -3.23
CA ASN A 177 -9.80 5.48 -4.15
C ASN A 177 -10.36 4.08 -3.84
N GLY A 178 -10.12 3.55 -2.64
CA GLY A 178 -10.47 2.17 -2.36
C GLY A 178 -11.98 1.95 -2.17
N PRO A 179 -12.43 0.69 -2.11
CA PRO A 179 -13.84 0.39 -1.89
C PRO A 179 -14.30 0.88 -0.52
N CYS A 180 -15.48 1.45 -0.45
CA CYS A 180 -16.24 1.57 0.78
C CYS A 180 -17.32 0.49 0.76
N PHE A 181 -17.57 -0.16 1.89
CA PHE A 181 -18.50 -1.28 1.98
C PHE A 181 -19.84 -0.82 2.56
N LEU A 182 -20.96 -1.32 2.06
CA LEU A 182 -22.23 -1.16 2.77
C LEU A 182 -22.15 -1.90 4.12
N PRO A 183 -22.86 -1.44 5.16
CA PRO A 183 -22.97 -2.18 6.41
C PRO A 183 -23.33 -3.65 6.14
N PRO A 184 -22.44 -4.60 6.48
CA PRO A 184 -22.65 -5.99 6.13
C PRO A 184 -23.66 -6.68 7.05
N GLU A 185 -24.45 -7.61 6.51
CA GLU A 185 -25.42 -8.41 7.29
C GLU A 185 -24.76 -9.64 7.95
N HIS A 186 -23.77 -10.24 7.29
CA HIS A 186 -23.12 -11.51 7.69
C HIS A 186 -21.61 -11.38 7.91
N ALA A 187 -21.11 -10.15 8.00
CA ALA A 187 -19.72 -9.83 8.31
C ALA A 187 -19.68 -8.71 9.36
N ALA A 188 -18.52 -8.43 9.93
CA ALA A 188 -18.33 -7.32 10.85
C ALA A 188 -17.83 -6.08 10.10
N GLY A 189 -18.65 -5.03 10.00
CA GLY A 189 -18.20 -3.69 9.62
C GLY A 189 -17.51 -3.03 10.81
N VAL A 190 -16.17 -3.08 10.84
CA VAL A 190 -15.40 -2.73 12.05
C VAL A 190 -15.13 -1.23 12.15
N VAL A 191 -14.80 -0.62 11.00
CA VAL A 191 -14.45 0.81 10.91
C VAL A 191 -15.43 1.48 9.96
N ARG A 192 -16.01 2.61 10.37
CA ARG A 192 -17.00 3.37 9.59
C ARG A 192 -16.42 4.71 9.13
N LEU A 193 -16.81 5.11 7.93
CA LEU A 193 -16.52 6.43 7.39
C LEU A 193 -17.31 7.51 8.14
N VAL A 194 -16.63 8.52 8.64
CA VAL A 194 -17.24 9.75 9.20
C VAL A 194 -17.28 10.84 8.13
N GLY A 195 -16.18 11.08 7.45
CA GLY A 195 -16.06 12.12 6.42
C GLY A 195 -14.61 12.49 6.11
N PRO A 196 -14.38 13.55 5.33
CA PRO A 196 -13.03 14.00 5.01
C PRO A 196 -12.37 14.69 6.21
N SER A 197 -11.04 14.68 6.25
CA SER A 197 -10.27 15.69 6.98
C SER A 197 -9.83 16.82 6.04
N ASP A 198 -9.15 17.83 6.58
CA ASP A 198 -8.64 18.96 5.80
C ASP A 198 -7.50 18.54 4.84
N HIS A 199 -7.00 17.31 4.96
CA HIS A 199 -5.99 16.71 4.08
C HIS A 199 -6.60 15.70 3.09
N PHE A 200 -7.88 15.87 2.74
CA PHE A 200 -8.56 15.05 1.75
C PHE A 200 -8.89 15.87 0.49
N THR A 201 -8.72 15.26 -0.68
CA THR A 201 -9.25 15.80 -1.93
C THR A 201 -10.30 14.84 -2.47
N ALA A 202 -11.55 15.29 -2.55
CA ALA A 202 -12.62 14.55 -3.20
C ALA A 202 -12.35 14.43 -4.71
N TRP A 203 -12.85 13.35 -5.31
CA TRP A 203 -12.67 13.08 -6.73
C TRP A 203 -13.12 14.26 -7.59
N GLU A 204 -14.29 14.81 -7.28
CA GLU A 204 -14.95 15.89 -8.00
C GLU A 204 -14.22 17.24 -7.88
N ASP A 205 -13.38 17.39 -6.85
CA ASP A 205 -12.65 18.63 -6.55
C ASP A 205 -11.21 18.62 -7.04
N SER A 206 -10.72 17.47 -7.52
CA SER A 206 -9.32 17.28 -7.87
C SER A 206 -8.87 18.08 -9.10
N LEU A 207 -9.68 18.21 -10.16
CA LEU A 207 -9.35 19.05 -11.33
C LEU A 207 -10.04 20.42 -11.23
N ASN A 208 -11.37 20.44 -11.26
CA ASN A 208 -12.15 21.65 -11.03
C ASN A 208 -13.44 21.29 -10.27
N PRO A 209 -13.75 21.94 -9.14
CA PRO A 209 -14.93 21.63 -8.34
C PRO A 209 -16.20 21.94 -9.13
N GLN A 210 -16.97 20.90 -9.46
CA GLN A 210 -18.23 21.02 -10.21
C GLN A 210 -19.42 20.26 -9.61
N ALA A 211 -19.23 19.50 -8.53
CA ALA A 211 -20.31 18.69 -7.96
C ALA A 211 -21.02 19.39 -6.79
N ALA A 212 -22.35 19.26 -6.76
CA ALA A 212 -23.18 19.79 -5.66
C ALA A 212 -23.20 18.87 -4.41
N VAL A 213 -22.87 17.58 -4.57
CA VAL A 213 -22.73 16.57 -3.51
C VAL A 213 -21.63 15.59 -3.93
N SER A 214 -20.62 15.37 -3.09
CA SER A 214 -19.53 14.43 -3.41
C SER A 214 -19.93 12.97 -3.15
N VAL A 215 -19.32 12.04 -3.89
CA VAL A 215 -19.41 10.58 -3.65
C VAL A 215 -19.10 10.26 -2.18
N LEU A 216 -18.09 10.93 -1.60
CA LEU A 216 -17.71 10.73 -0.20
C LEU A 216 -18.85 11.07 0.78
N GLU A 217 -19.56 12.18 0.57
CA GLU A 217 -20.71 12.55 1.40
C GLU A 217 -21.82 11.50 1.32
N ALA A 218 -22.10 10.99 0.11
CA ALA A 218 -23.09 9.92 -0.08
C ALA A 218 -22.68 8.66 0.69
N LEU A 219 -21.39 8.30 0.65
CA LEU A 219 -20.85 7.13 1.37
C LEU A 219 -20.93 7.29 2.88
N ALA A 220 -20.64 8.49 3.40
CA ALA A 220 -20.76 8.80 4.83
C ALA A 220 -22.22 8.72 5.30
N ARG A 221 -23.18 9.27 4.52
CA ARG A 221 -24.62 9.16 4.79
C ARG A 221 -25.13 7.71 4.74
N ALA A 222 -24.57 6.90 3.85
CA ALA A 222 -24.86 5.46 3.76
C ALA A 222 -24.20 4.65 4.89
N GLN A 223 -23.50 5.30 5.83
CA GLN A 223 -22.81 4.66 6.95
C GLN A 223 -21.79 3.61 6.48
N SER A 224 -21.14 3.86 5.34
CA SER A 224 -20.25 2.89 4.72
C SER A 224 -19.06 2.53 5.61
N CYS A 225 -18.66 1.27 5.59
CA CYS A 225 -17.51 0.75 6.30
C CYS A 225 -16.22 0.89 5.47
N LEU A 226 -15.12 1.23 6.14
CA LEU A 226 -13.78 1.30 5.59
C LEU A 226 -12.95 0.04 5.88
N ALA A 227 -13.37 -0.77 6.86
CA ALA A 227 -12.76 -2.06 7.18
C ALA A 227 -13.84 -3.08 7.53
N VAL A 228 -13.74 -4.27 6.94
CA VAL A 228 -14.66 -5.38 7.17
C VAL A 228 -13.90 -6.66 7.50
N ALA A 229 -14.42 -7.47 8.42
CA ALA A 229 -13.92 -8.80 8.70
C ALA A 229 -15.04 -9.83 8.49
N ALA A 230 -14.76 -10.91 7.76
CA ALA A 230 -15.72 -11.96 7.45
C ALA A 230 -15.08 -13.35 7.60
N PRO A 231 -15.77 -14.32 8.22
CA PRO A 231 -15.33 -15.71 8.16
C PRO A 231 -15.58 -16.30 6.77
N LEU A 232 -14.70 -17.21 6.33
CA LEU A 232 -14.94 -18.08 5.19
C LEU A 232 -14.55 -19.51 5.61
N GLU A 233 -15.56 -20.33 5.88
CA GLU A 233 -15.40 -21.67 6.46
C GLU A 233 -14.46 -21.65 7.69
N ARG A 234 -13.25 -22.23 7.58
CA ARG A 234 -12.29 -22.28 8.68
C ARG A 234 -11.41 -21.03 8.76
N GLY A 235 -11.28 -20.27 7.67
CA GLY A 235 -10.39 -19.12 7.58
C GLY A 235 -11.01 -17.79 7.98
N GLN A 236 -10.33 -16.71 7.59
CA GLN A 236 -10.78 -15.33 7.77
C GLN A 236 -10.42 -14.47 6.58
N VAL A 237 -11.25 -13.46 6.35
CA VAL A 237 -11.06 -12.43 5.35
C VAL A 237 -11.12 -11.08 6.03
N VAL A 238 -10.09 -10.26 5.88
CA VAL A 238 -10.04 -8.88 6.35
C VAL A 238 -9.86 -7.97 5.14
N LEU A 239 -10.80 -7.05 4.94
CA LEU A 239 -10.84 -6.16 3.79
C LEU A 239 -10.73 -4.71 4.28
N PHE A 240 -9.64 -4.05 3.90
CA PHE A 240 -9.42 -2.64 4.15
C PHE A 240 -9.66 -1.84 2.87
N GLY A 241 -10.77 -1.11 2.85
CA GLY A 241 -11.07 -0.15 1.80
C GLY A 241 -10.09 1.02 1.78
N SER A 242 -9.73 1.48 2.98
CA SER A 242 -8.67 2.48 3.20
C SER A 242 -7.31 1.80 3.37
N HIS A 243 -6.24 2.60 3.52
CA HIS A 243 -4.87 2.12 3.66
C HIS A 243 -4.36 2.29 5.09
N PRO A 244 -4.65 1.34 6.02
CA PRO A 244 -4.12 1.40 7.38
C PRO A 244 -2.59 1.27 7.43
N GLU A 245 -1.98 0.72 6.38
CA GLU A 245 -0.54 0.56 6.21
C GLU A 245 0.18 1.82 5.71
N PHE A 246 -0.56 2.80 5.17
CA PHE A 246 0.02 4.06 4.73
C PHE A 246 0.19 5.03 5.89
N GLY A 247 1.29 5.78 5.85
CA GLY A 247 1.58 6.90 6.71
C GLY A 247 1.03 8.23 6.19
N PHE A 248 1.18 9.28 6.98
CA PHE A 248 0.45 10.55 6.81
C PHE A 248 1.24 11.66 6.11
N ASP A 249 2.53 11.44 5.79
CA ASP A 249 3.32 12.41 5.02
C ASP A 249 3.03 12.33 3.50
N ALA A 250 3.62 13.26 2.74
CA ALA A 250 3.38 13.37 1.29
C ALA A 250 3.84 12.13 0.49
N LEU A 251 4.66 11.27 1.07
CA LEU A 251 5.12 10.01 0.47
C LEU A 251 4.43 8.80 1.09
N GLN A 252 3.38 9.03 1.88
CA GLN A 252 2.69 8.03 2.68
C GLN A 252 3.60 7.34 3.71
N LEU A 253 4.68 7.99 4.15
CA LEU A 253 5.53 7.52 5.24
C LEU A 253 5.08 8.13 6.57
N GLY A 254 5.61 7.59 7.68
CA GLY A 254 5.22 8.01 9.03
C GLY A 254 3.86 7.42 9.43
N TRP A 255 3.90 6.22 9.98
CA TRP A 255 2.71 5.47 10.36
C TRP A 255 1.95 6.11 11.52
N GLY A 256 0.63 5.98 11.49
CA GLY A 256 -0.26 6.38 12.57
C GLY A 256 -0.94 5.20 13.22
N GLU A 257 -1.97 5.50 14.01
CA GLU A 257 -2.75 4.51 14.74
C GLU A 257 -3.40 3.39 13.89
N PRO A 258 -3.87 3.63 12.65
CA PRO A 258 -4.53 2.61 11.84
C PRO A 258 -3.73 1.32 11.61
N VAL A 259 -2.39 1.35 11.69
CA VAL A 259 -1.56 0.14 11.58
C VAL A 259 -1.94 -0.93 12.60
N ARG A 260 -2.55 -0.54 13.73
CA ARG A 260 -3.06 -1.48 14.74
C ARG A 260 -4.14 -2.41 14.17
N LEU A 261 -4.90 -1.99 13.16
CA LEU A 261 -5.85 -2.88 12.46
C LEU A 261 -5.13 -4.08 11.83
N LEU A 262 -4.02 -3.83 11.12
CA LEU A 262 -3.20 -4.89 10.52
C LEU A 262 -2.58 -5.78 11.59
N ALA A 263 -2.01 -5.18 12.63
CA ALA A 263 -1.46 -5.89 13.77
C ALA A 263 -2.46 -6.83 14.45
N ASN A 264 -3.69 -6.33 14.71
CA ASN A 264 -4.75 -7.12 15.33
C ASN A 264 -5.17 -8.32 14.46
N ALA A 265 -5.18 -8.17 13.14
CA ALA A 265 -5.44 -9.30 12.22
C ALA A 265 -4.36 -10.38 12.33
N LEU A 266 -3.09 -10.00 12.37
CA LEU A 266 -1.98 -10.94 12.54
C LEU A 266 -2.05 -11.64 13.91
N VAL A 267 -2.27 -10.90 15.00
CA VAL A 267 -2.42 -11.47 16.34
C VAL A 267 -3.60 -12.44 16.41
N PHE A 268 -4.73 -12.10 15.77
CA PHE A 268 -5.89 -12.98 15.69
C PHE A 268 -5.56 -14.30 14.97
N GLN A 269 -4.90 -14.25 13.81
CA GLN A 269 -4.54 -15.47 13.08
C GLN A 269 -3.58 -16.35 13.87
N ALA A 270 -2.58 -15.76 14.53
CA ALA A 270 -1.65 -16.50 15.39
C ALA A 270 -2.37 -17.27 16.50
N SER A 271 -3.40 -16.66 17.10
CA SER A 271 -4.18 -17.30 18.17
C SER A 271 -5.00 -18.52 17.73
N ARG A 272 -5.24 -18.68 16.43
CA ARG A 272 -6.02 -19.79 15.85
C ARG A 272 -5.15 -20.93 15.29
N ARG A 273 -3.84 -20.74 15.23
CA ARG A 273 -2.91 -21.70 14.63
C ARG A 273 -2.68 -22.90 15.56
N SER A 274 -2.60 -24.11 14.98
CA SER A 274 -2.41 -25.35 15.76
C SER A 274 -0.95 -25.84 15.88
N ALA A 275 -0.01 -25.38 15.05
CA ALA A 275 1.45 -25.55 15.23
C ALA A 275 2.23 -24.80 14.13
N PRO A 276 3.45 -24.31 14.40
CA PRO A 276 4.33 -23.73 13.38
C PRO A 276 4.84 -24.81 12.40
N ALA A 277 4.79 -24.52 11.10
CA ALA A 277 5.46 -25.33 10.08
C ALA A 277 6.97 -25.02 10.06
N ALA A 278 7.81 -26.05 9.90
CA ALA A 278 9.25 -25.88 9.79
C ALA A 278 9.64 -25.14 8.50
N ARG A 279 10.61 -24.22 8.59
CA ARG A 279 11.15 -23.44 7.47
C ARG A 279 12.14 -24.28 6.64
N PRO A 280 11.87 -24.59 5.37
CA PRO A 280 12.94 -24.99 4.48
C PRO A 280 13.86 -23.79 4.22
N PRO A 281 15.19 -23.95 4.23
CA PRO A 281 16.08 -22.88 3.83
C PRO A 281 15.85 -22.56 2.36
N THR A 282 15.56 -21.30 2.04
CA THR A 282 15.61 -20.83 0.65
C THR A 282 17.08 -20.77 0.24
N GLY A 283 17.42 -21.54 -0.79
CA GLY A 283 18.75 -21.51 -1.40
C GLY A 283 18.86 -20.30 -2.29
N GLU A 284 19.27 -19.16 -1.75
CA GLU A 284 19.51 -17.95 -2.52
C GLU A 284 20.97 -17.75 -2.85
N LYS A 285 21.22 -17.13 -4.02
CA LYS A 285 22.57 -16.74 -4.40
C LYS A 285 22.92 -15.44 -3.66
N PRO A 286 24.06 -15.38 -2.95
CA PRO A 286 24.52 -14.14 -2.35
C PRO A 286 24.69 -13.05 -3.40
N VAL A 287 24.28 -11.82 -3.07
CA VAL A 287 24.56 -10.66 -3.91
C VAL A 287 25.86 -10.00 -3.43
N SER A 288 26.71 -9.61 -4.37
CA SER A 288 27.98 -8.92 -4.08
C SER A 288 27.75 -7.60 -3.36
N ALA A 289 28.58 -7.31 -2.34
CA ALA A 289 28.61 -6.01 -1.66
C ALA A 289 28.76 -4.82 -2.64
N GLN A 290 29.46 -5.03 -3.76
CA GLN A 290 29.64 -4.01 -4.79
C GLN A 290 28.30 -3.52 -5.37
N VAL A 291 27.31 -4.41 -5.50
CA VAL A 291 25.98 -4.04 -6.01
C VAL A 291 25.31 -3.01 -5.09
N LEU A 292 25.47 -3.16 -3.78
CA LEU A 292 24.90 -2.22 -2.79
C LEU A 292 25.67 -0.90 -2.76
N THR A 293 27.00 -0.95 -2.89
CA THR A 293 27.83 0.27 -3.04
C THR A 293 27.43 1.08 -4.26
N ASP A 294 27.26 0.43 -5.41
CA ASP A 294 26.85 1.07 -6.67
C ASP A 294 25.41 1.60 -6.59
N LEU A 295 24.52 0.84 -5.94
CA LEU A 295 23.15 1.25 -5.65
C LEU A 295 23.12 2.51 -4.79
N ALA A 296 23.87 2.56 -3.68
CA ALA A 296 23.93 3.73 -2.82
C ALA A 296 24.43 4.97 -3.57
N ALA A 297 25.46 4.83 -4.42
CA ALA A 297 25.93 5.92 -5.27
C ALA A 297 24.86 6.38 -6.28
N SER A 298 24.06 5.44 -6.81
CA SER A 298 22.96 5.74 -7.72
C SER A 298 21.80 6.45 -7.01
N LEU A 299 21.50 6.09 -5.77
CA LEU A 299 20.48 6.76 -4.96
C LEU A 299 20.88 8.20 -4.60
N GLU A 300 22.14 8.47 -4.27
CA GLU A 300 22.61 9.86 -4.07
C GLU A 300 22.39 10.74 -5.30
N ARG A 301 22.73 10.21 -6.48
CA ARG A 301 22.50 10.93 -7.75
C ARG A 301 21.02 11.16 -8.00
N ALA A 302 20.16 10.17 -7.71
CA ALA A 302 18.71 10.32 -7.83
C ALA A 302 18.16 11.37 -6.85
N ALA A 303 18.60 11.35 -5.59
CA ALA A 303 18.25 12.36 -4.59
C ALA A 303 18.62 13.78 -5.05
N ALA A 304 19.82 13.95 -5.62
CA ALA A 304 20.24 15.23 -6.18
C ALA A 304 19.39 15.69 -7.36
N ARG A 305 18.90 14.77 -8.21
CA ARG A 305 17.97 15.10 -9.31
C ARG A 305 16.61 15.53 -8.78
N LEU A 306 16.01 14.76 -7.86
CA LEU A 306 14.74 15.10 -7.23
C LEU A 306 14.79 16.47 -6.55
N ALA A 307 15.88 16.78 -5.83
CA ALA A 307 16.08 18.09 -5.20
C ALA A 307 16.13 19.26 -6.21
N ARG A 308 16.69 19.04 -7.41
CA ARG A 308 16.71 20.06 -8.47
C ARG A 308 15.35 20.26 -9.15
N LEU A 309 14.51 19.23 -9.15
CA LEU A 309 13.16 19.28 -9.72
C LEU A 309 12.17 20.01 -8.79
N ALA A 310 12.34 19.87 -7.48
CA ALA A 310 11.44 20.43 -6.48
C ALA A 310 11.10 21.94 -6.61
N PRO A 311 12.06 22.85 -6.87
CA PRO A 311 11.76 24.28 -7.00
C PRO A 311 11.19 24.66 -8.38
N LEU A 312 11.13 23.73 -9.34
CA LEU A 312 10.61 24.04 -10.66
C LEU A 312 9.11 24.30 -10.60
N TRP A 313 8.68 25.34 -11.29
CA TRP A 313 7.28 25.68 -11.48
C TRP A 313 6.96 25.78 -12.96
N SER A 314 5.72 25.44 -13.33
CA SER A 314 5.21 25.52 -14.70
C SER A 314 3.69 25.61 -14.69
N PRO A 315 3.05 26.16 -15.75
CA PRO A 315 1.59 26.15 -15.88
C PRO A 315 0.95 24.76 -15.76
N TRP A 316 1.64 23.67 -16.13
CA TRP A 316 1.09 22.31 -15.95
C TRP A 316 0.95 21.87 -14.47
N LEU A 317 1.36 22.69 -13.49
CA LEU A 317 1.10 22.49 -12.06
C LEU A 317 -0.12 23.27 -11.55
N THR A 318 -0.87 23.96 -12.40
CA THR A 318 -2.14 24.57 -11.96
C THR A 318 -3.25 23.53 -11.97
N ARG A 319 -4.34 23.80 -11.24
CA ARG A 319 -5.54 22.93 -11.19
C ARG A 319 -6.20 22.69 -12.55
N GLU A 320 -5.92 23.53 -13.54
CA GLU A 320 -6.39 23.32 -14.91
C GLU A 320 -5.76 22.09 -15.58
N TYR A 321 -4.50 21.78 -15.22
CA TYR A 321 -3.69 20.77 -15.92
C TYR A 321 -3.25 19.61 -15.03
N ALA A 322 -3.25 19.78 -13.72
CA ALA A 322 -2.86 18.75 -12.76
C ALA A 322 -3.89 18.63 -11.63
N PRO A 323 -4.16 17.42 -11.15
CA PRO A 323 -5.11 17.21 -10.08
C PRO A 323 -4.52 17.55 -8.71
N ALA A 324 -5.31 18.23 -7.88
CA ALA A 324 -5.11 18.31 -6.45
C ALA A 324 -5.27 16.91 -5.84
N PHE A 325 -4.39 16.56 -4.91
CA PHE A 325 -4.49 15.36 -4.10
C PHE A 325 -4.08 15.69 -2.66
N TRP A 326 -4.51 14.88 -1.69
CA TRP A 326 -4.08 15.02 -0.30
C TRP A 326 -4.41 16.37 0.35
N GLY A 327 -5.50 16.99 -0.08
CA GLY A 327 -5.92 18.33 0.36
C GLY A 327 -4.99 19.45 -0.10
N ARG A 328 -4.10 19.20 -1.07
CA ARG A 328 -3.08 20.15 -1.54
C ARG A 328 -3.30 20.52 -2.99
N ASP A 329 -2.92 21.75 -3.33
CA ASP A 329 -2.79 22.15 -4.72
C ASP A 329 -1.63 21.41 -5.40
N PRO A 330 -1.67 21.24 -6.73
CA PRO A 330 -0.66 20.41 -7.41
C PRO A 330 0.77 20.94 -7.26
N ASP A 331 0.96 22.26 -7.21
CA ASP A 331 2.28 22.88 -7.02
C ASP A 331 2.82 22.72 -5.58
N GLU A 332 1.93 22.73 -4.59
CA GLU A 332 2.24 22.42 -3.20
C GLU A 332 2.65 20.96 -3.05
N LEU A 333 1.83 20.02 -3.53
CA LEU A 333 2.15 18.59 -3.45
C LEU A 333 3.43 18.26 -4.23
N TRP A 334 3.62 18.84 -5.41
CA TRP A 334 4.86 18.69 -6.19
C TRP A 334 6.09 19.02 -5.36
N ARG A 335 6.11 20.20 -4.75
CA ARG A 335 7.24 20.69 -3.97
C ARG A 335 7.45 19.86 -2.72
N GLU A 336 6.40 19.58 -1.95
CA GLU A 336 6.48 18.75 -0.75
C GLU A 336 6.99 17.35 -1.05
N ALA A 337 6.38 16.67 -2.03
CA ALA A 337 6.74 15.31 -2.38
C ALA A 337 8.17 15.20 -2.90
N LEU A 338 8.63 16.13 -3.76
CA LEU A 338 10.00 16.08 -4.31
C LEU A 338 11.08 16.45 -3.30
N ILE A 339 10.83 17.43 -2.41
CA ILE A 339 11.74 17.73 -1.29
C ILE A 339 11.86 16.50 -0.39
N ARG A 340 10.72 15.92 -0.01
CA ARG A 340 10.68 14.76 0.86
C ARG A 340 11.34 13.54 0.20
N ALA A 341 11.07 13.31 -1.07
CA ALA A 341 11.66 12.20 -1.83
C ALA A 341 13.18 12.34 -1.95
N ALA A 342 13.69 13.55 -2.16
CA ALA A 342 15.13 13.80 -2.18
C ALA A 342 15.79 13.50 -0.83
N GLU A 343 15.17 13.93 0.28
CA GLU A 343 15.66 13.65 1.64
C GLU A 343 15.67 12.15 1.94
N VAL A 344 14.53 11.48 1.76
CA VAL A 344 14.36 10.05 2.02
C VAL A 344 15.29 9.21 1.14
N THR A 345 15.43 9.56 -0.14
CA THR A 345 16.36 8.87 -1.06
C THR A 345 17.81 8.99 -0.60
N ARG A 346 18.23 10.17 -0.12
CA ARG A 346 19.58 10.39 0.41
C ARG A 346 19.84 9.57 1.67
N ASN A 347 18.88 9.55 2.60
CA ASN A 347 18.99 8.74 3.81
C ASN A 347 18.98 7.24 3.49
N THR A 348 18.18 6.82 2.51
CA THR A 348 18.18 5.44 1.99
C THR A 348 19.55 5.09 1.39
N ALA A 349 20.17 5.99 0.62
CA ALA A 349 21.51 5.78 0.10
C ALA A 349 22.54 5.53 1.22
N ARG A 350 22.46 6.30 2.31
CA ARG A 350 23.29 6.08 3.50
C ARG A 350 23.04 4.71 4.13
N GLY A 351 21.78 4.35 4.38
CA GLY A 351 21.44 3.04 4.96
C GLY A 351 21.88 1.86 4.08
N VAL A 352 21.79 1.99 2.76
CA VAL A 352 22.29 0.98 1.82
C VAL A 352 23.82 0.84 1.88
N ARG A 353 24.58 1.93 2.11
CA ARG A 353 26.03 1.81 2.36
C ARG A 353 26.33 1.08 3.66
N GLU A 354 25.56 1.35 4.70
CA GLU A 354 25.71 0.67 5.99
C GLU A 354 25.42 -0.84 5.83
N LEU A 355 24.39 -1.22 5.05
CA LEU A 355 24.15 -2.62 4.68
C LEU A 355 25.29 -3.23 3.88
N SER A 356 25.89 -2.48 2.94
CA SER A 356 27.00 -2.99 2.11
C SER A 356 28.25 -3.39 2.90
N ALA A 357 28.38 -2.91 4.14
CA ALA A 357 29.46 -3.27 5.04
C ALA A 357 29.27 -4.65 5.70
N GLU A 358 28.08 -5.24 5.63
CA GLU A 358 27.70 -6.51 6.30
C GLU A 358 27.24 -7.58 5.29
N PRO A 359 28.05 -7.97 4.29
CA PRO A 359 27.62 -8.85 3.20
C PRO A 359 27.16 -10.25 3.65
N ASP A 360 27.75 -10.78 4.71
CA ASP A 360 27.41 -12.11 5.24
C ASP A 360 25.98 -12.15 5.81
N ALA A 361 25.55 -11.06 6.46
CA ALA A 361 24.19 -10.93 6.98
C ALA A 361 23.13 -10.89 5.87
N LEU A 362 23.52 -10.50 4.66
CA LEU A 362 22.64 -10.31 3.51
C LEU A 362 22.53 -11.53 2.60
N ALA A 363 23.39 -12.54 2.78
CA ALA A 363 23.53 -13.68 1.87
C ALA A 363 22.22 -14.43 1.59
N ARG A 364 21.25 -14.39 2.52
CA ARG A 364 19.96 -15.10 2.44
C ARG A 364 18.78 -14.23 1.98
N PHE A 365 19.04 -12.97 1.65
CA PHE A 365 18.03 -11.98 1.26
C PHE A 365 18.34 -11.37 -0.11
N GLY A 366 18.98 -12.15 -0.99
CA GLY A 366 19.38 -11.71 -2.33
C GLY A 366 18.19 -11.22 -3.16
N HIS A 367 17.01 -11.80 -2.97
CA HIS A 367 15.78 -11.36 -3.64
C HIS A 367 15.32 -9.94 -3.25
N TRP A 368 15.62 -9.47 -2.03
CA TRP A 368 15.37 -8.08 -1.63
C TRP A 368 16.31 -7.09 -2.31
N ILE A 369 17.46 -7.57 -2.79
CA ILE A 369 18.49 -6.75 -3.43
C ILE A 369 18.30 -6.72 -4.94
N ASP A 370 18.20 -7.89 -5.58
CA ASP A 370 18.15 -8.02 -7.04
C ASP A 370 17.18 -9.12 -7.48
N ARG A 371 15.88 -8.83 -7.37
CA ARG A 371 14.81 -9.62 -7.99
C ARG A 371 14.15 -8.81 -9.10
N ALA A 372 14.26 -9.32 -10.33
CA ALA A 372 13.55 -8.80 -11.49
C ALA A 372 12.02 -8.91 -11.31
N PRO A 373 11.24 -7.99 -11.90
CA PRO A 373 9.79 -8.12 -11.94
C PRO A 373 9.39 -9.43 -12.64
N ALA A 374 8.33 -10.06 -12.16
CA ALA A 374 7.70 -11.19 -12.80
C ALA A 374 7.10 -10.80 -14.18
N PRO A 375 6.82 -11.77 -15.06
CA PRO A 375 6.05 -11.51 -16.27
C PRO A 375 4.69 -10.88 -15.92
N ASP A 376 4.27 -9.90 -16.74
CA ASP A 376 3.00 -9.17 -16.59
C ASP A 376 2.80 -8.47 -15.23
N GLN A 377 3.88 -8.24 -14.50
CA GLN A 377 3.87 -7.61 -13.19
C GLN A 377 3.41 -6.14 -13.27
N ASP A 378 2.28 -5.83 -12.65
CA ASP A 378 1.72 -4.48 -12.56
C ASP A 378 2.15 -3.77 -11.28
N TYR A 379 3.37 -3.22 -11.29
CA TYR A 379 4.08 -2.90 -10.05
C TYR A 379 4.13 -4.15 -9.15
N GLY A 380 4.38 -4.02 -7.85
CA GLY A 380 4.54 -5.17 -6.96
C GLY A 380 5.97 -5.28 -6.47
N PHE A 381 6.39 -6.49 -6.15
CA PHE A 381 7.67 -6.72 -5.51
C PHE A 381 8.81 -6.79 -6.53
N GLU A 382 9.78 -5.92 -6.33
CA GLU A 382 11.05 -5.81 -7.03
C GLU A 382 12.17 -5.65 -6.00
N GLY A 383 13.35 -6.18 -6.30
CA GLY A 383 14.54 -5.93 -5.47
C GLY A 383 14.98 -4.46 -5.56
N LEU A 384 15.74 -4.00 -4.56
CA LEU A 384 16.25 -2.63 -4.46
C LEU A 384 16.89 -2.10 -5.75
N LYS A 385 17.69 -2.93 -6.44
CA LYS A 385 18.33 -2.56 -7.71
C LYS A 385 17.30 -2.26 -8.80
N GLN A 386 16.24 -3.06 -8.88
CA GLN A 386 15.20 -2.93 -9.90
C GLN A 386 14.28 -1.73 -9.60
N LEU A 387 13.95 -1.52 -8.32
CA LEU A 387 13.28 -0.30 -7.87
C LEU A 387 14.09 0.97 -8.19
N CYS A 388 15.41 0.96 -7.99
CA CYS A 388 16.27 2.09 -8.35
C CYS A 388 16.26 2.33 -9.86
N ALA A 389 16.32 1.29 -10.68
CA ALA A 389 16.19 1.43 -12.13
C ALA A 389 14.82 2.01 -12.52
N ARG A 390 13.73 1.60 -11.86
CA ARG A 390 12.39 2.18 -12.05
C ARG A 390 12.33 3.66 -11.67
N LEU A 391 12.93 4.05 -10.53
CA LEU A 391 13.06 5.45 -10.12
C LEU A 391 13.73 6.28 -11.22
N TYR A 392 14.86 5.82 -11.76
CA TYR A 392 15.54 6.51 -12.86
C TYR A 392 14.68 6.63 -14.11
N ARG A 393 13.98 5.56 -14.52
CA ARG A 393 13.07 5.62 -15.68
C ARG A 393 11.99 6.68 -15.52
N LEU A 394 11.40 6.79 -14.33
CA LEU A 394 10.39 7.80 -14.03
C LEU A 394 10.97 9.22 -14.00
N ILE A 395 12.13 9.42 -13.38
CA ILE A 395 12.81 10.73 -13.38
C ILE A 395 13.17 11.14 -14.81
N ASP A 396 13.76 10.25 -15.60
CA ASP A 396 14.15 10.51 -16.99
C ASP A 396 12.92 10.86 -17.85
N ALA A 397 11.81 10.13 -17.67
CA ALA A 397 10.56 10.42 -18.38
C ALA A 397 9.96 11.76 -17.96
N GLY A 398 9.93 12.03 -16.65
CA GLY A 398 9.45 13.28 -16.09
C GLY A 398 10.24 14.48 -16.59
N GLU A 399 11.58 14.43 -16.54
CA GLU A 399 12.47 15.48 -17.04
C GLU A 399 12.25 15.76 -18.54
N ARG A 400 12.02 14.72 -19.37
CA ARG A 400 11.64 14.92 -20.78
C ARG A 400 10.27 15.59 -20.90
N ALA A 401 9.32 15.19 -20.06
CA ALA A 401 7.96 15.70 -20.08
C ALA A 401 7.84 17.16 -19.63
N LEU A 402 8.80 17.69 -18.86
CA LEU A 402 8.81 19.10 -18.42
C LEU A 402 8.74 20.10 -19.59
N ASN A 403 9.26 19.72 -20.76
CA ASN A 403 9.30 20.55 -21.96
C ASN A 403 8.08 20.36 -22.88
N THR A 404 7.09 19.57 -22.46
CA THR A 404 5.87 19.36 -23.24
C THR A 404 4.84 20.45 -22.96
N PRO A 405 4.06 20.89 -23.96
CA PRO A 405 2.97 21.84 -23.73
C PRO A 405 1.95 21.27 -22.73
N PRO A 406 1.41 22.10 -21.81
CA PRO A 406 0.33 21.69 -20.91
C PRO A 406 -0.86 21.11 -21.69
N GLN A 407 -1.40 19.99 -21.20
CA GLN A 407 -2.55 19.31 -21.78
C GLN A 407 -3.62 19.19 -20.70
N VAL A 408 -4.85 19.59 -21.00
CA VAL A 408 -5.97 19.48 -20.05
C VAL A 408 -6.34 18.00 -19.91
N PRO A 409 -6.23 17.41 -18.71
CA PRO A 409 -6.56 16.01 -18.49
C PRO A 409 -8.08 15.81 -18.51
N ALA A 410 -8.54 14.70 -19.10
CA ALA A 410 -9.95 14.31 -19.09
C ALA A 410 -10.42 13.76 -17.73
N SER A 411 -9.48 13.31 -16.90
CA SER A 411 -9.74 12.84 -15.54
C SER A 411 -8.50 13.01 -14.66
N PRO A 412 -8.63 12.95 -13.33
CA PRO A 412 -7.50 13.04 -12.38
C PRO A 412 -6.42 11.96 -12.54
N TYR A 413 -6.69 10.91 -13.32
CA TYR A 413 -5.72 9.85 -13.64
C TYR A 413 -5.39 9.79 -15.14
N ASP A 414 -5.82 10.78 -15.92
CA ASP A 414 -5.45 10.88 -17.34
C ASP A 414 -3.97 11.28 -17.49
N LEU A 415 -3.39 10.96 -18.64
CA LEU A 415 -2.00 11.28 -18.99
C LEU A 415 -0.95 10.71 -18.00
N TRP A 416 -1.30 9.67 -17.24
CA TRP A 416 -0.49 9.13 -16.14
C TRP A 416 0.95 8.78 -16.51
N ASP A 417 1.15 8.26 -17.73
CA ASP A 417 2.43 7.78 -18.25
C ASP A 417 3.29 8.87 -18.91
N ARG A 418 2.77 10.09 -19.04
CA ARG A 418 3.41 11.17 -19.79
C ARG A 418 3.34 12.56 -19.15
N HIS A 419 2.46 12.77 -18.17
CA HIS A 419 2.36 14.03 -17.46
C HIS A 419 3.45 14.13 -16.39
N PRO A 420 4.25 15.21 -16.35
CA PRO A 420 5.38 15.32 -15.41
C PRO A 420 4.95 15.20 -13.95
N TYR A 421 3.79 15.76 -13.59
CA TYR A 421 3.23 15.64 -12.23
C TYR A 421 2.97 14.17 -11.81
N HIS A 422 2.36 13.35 -12.68
CA HIS A 422 2.09 11.94 -12.40
C HIS A 422 3.35 11.08 -12.38
N LEU A 423 4.29 11.36 -13.28
CA LEU A 423 5.56 10.66 -13.35
C LEU A 423 6.44 10.92 -12.14
N LEU A 424 6.39 12.12 -11.55
CA LEU A 424 7.39 12.56 -10.56
C LEU A 424 6.86 12.65 -9.13
N ALA A 425 5.62 13.08 -8.90
CA ALA A 425 5.19 13.51 -7.57
C ALA A 425 3.82 13.01 -7.09
N SER A 426 2.85 12.82 -7.98
CA SER A 426 1.43 12.82 -7.57
C SER A 426 0.95 11.58 -6.79
N SER A 427 1.74 10.51 -6.70
CA SER A 427 1.25 9.23 -6.18
C SER A 427 2.36 8.30 -5.69
N TYR A 428 1.95 7.23 -5.01
CA TYR A 428 2.85 6.14 -4.62
C TYR A 428 3.46 5.38 -5.82
N LEU A 429 2.96 5.58 -7.04
CA LEU A 429 3.52 5.01 -8.27
C LEU A 429 4.50 5.95 -8.98
N SER A 430 4.53 7.23 -8.60
CA SER A 430 5.42 8.25 -9.15
C SER A 430 6.88 8.04 -8.69
N ALA A 431 7.83 8.80 -9.23
CA ALA A 431 9.22 8.78 -8.77
C ALA A 431 9.34 9.01 -7.26
N ALA A 432 8.57 9.95 -6.70
CA ALA A 432 8.52 10.21 -5.26
C ALA A 432 7.99 8.99 -4.47
N GLY A 433 6.97 8.31 -4.98
CA GLY A 433 6.45 7.08 -4.38
C GLY A 433 7.41 5.88 -4.47
N VAL A 434 8.13 5.73 -5.58
CA VAL A 434 9.17 4.71 -5.73
C VAL A 434 10.36 4.99 -4.80
N ALA A 435 10.70 6.25 -4.54
CA ALA A 435 11.68 6.62 -3.51
C ALA A 435 11.25 6.15 -2.11
N ALA A 436 9.97 6.26 -1.77
CA ALA A 436 9.42 5.71 -0.52
C ALA A 436 9.50 4.17 -0.49
N SER A 437 9.19 3.52 -1.61
CA SER A 437 9.30 2.05 -1.74
C SER A 437 10.74 1.55 -1.54
N LEU A 438 11.73 2.27 -2.08
CA LEU A 438 13.15 1.99 -1.85
C LEU A 438 13.53 2.10 -0.37
N ALA A 439 13.04 3.13 0.31
CA ALA A 439 13.29 3.34 1.74
C ALA A 439 12.69 2.21 2.60
N LEU A 440 11.43 1.83 2.31
CA LEU A 440 10.75 0.73 2.98
C LEU A 440 11.43 -0.62 2.71
N ALA A 441 11.88 -0.87 1.48
CA ALA A 441 12.61 -2.09 1.13
C ALA A 441 13.99 -2.17 1.82
N ALA A 442 14.71 -1.05 1.90
CA ALA A 442 16.01 -0.99 2.59
C ALA A 442 15.84 -1.19 4.11
N LEU A 443 14.79 -0.60 4.69
CA LEU A 443 14.42 -0.81 6.09
C LEU A 443 14.04 -2.27 6.36
N THR A 444 13.22 -2.86 5.49
CA THR A 444 12.85 -4.29 5.58
C THR A 444 14.09 -5.18 5.55
N LEU A 445 15.00 -4.95 4.60
CA LEU A 445 16.24 -5.71 4.49
C LEU A 445 17.14 -5.55 5.73
N SER A 446 17.22 -4.35 6.29
CA SER A 446 17.96 -4.06 7.52
C SER A 446 17.42 -4.85 8.71
N GLU A 447 16.11 -4.86 8.92
CA GLU A 447 15.46 -5.63 9.99
C GLU A 447 15.68 -7.14 9.81
N LEU A 448 15.50 -7.65 8.59
CA LEU A 448 15.70 -9.07 8.28
C LEU A 448 17.14 -9.54 8.47
N ALA A 449 18.11 -8.69 8.13
CA ALA A 449 19.53 -8.98 8.27
C ALA A 449 20.04 -8.73 9.70
N GLY A 450 19.25 -8.11 10.58
CA GLY A 450 19.69 -7.68 11.91
C GLY A 450 20.78 -6.60 11.88
N VAL A 451 20.88 -5.86 10.77
CA VAL A 451 21.89 -4.81 10.57
C VAL A 451 21.25 -3.47 10.88
N ARG A 452 21.75 -2.76 11.88
CA ARG A 452 21.23 -1.42 12.21
C ARG A 452 21.70 -0.39 11.20
N ILE A 453 20.75 0.29 10.56
CA ILE A 453 21.00 1.41 9.66
C ILE A 453 20.45 2.72 10.22
N THR A 454 20.95 3.82 9.70
CA THR A 454 20.34 5.13 9.81
C THR A 454 18.94 5.06 9.19
N LEU A 455 17.91 5.36 9.99
CA LEU A 455 16.53 5.30 9.53
C LEU A 455 16.33 6.23 8.33
N PRO A 456 15.78 5.72 7.21
CA PRO A 456 15.53 6.56 6.04
C PRO A 456 14.50 7.67 6.28
N PHE A 457 13.57 7.44 7.21
CA PHE A 457 12.49 8.34 7.60
C PHE A 457 12.03 8.05 9.05
N SER A 458 11.28 8.96 9.66
CA SER A 458 10.65 8.75 10.97
C SER A 458 9.53 7.71 10.87
N LEU A 459 9.60 6.63 11.65
CA LEU A 459 8.61 5.54 11.59
C LEU A 459 7.19 5.99 11.89
N THR A 460 7.02 6.93 12.81
CA THR A 460 5.71 7.44 13.21
C THR A 460 5.49 8.86 12.72
N ALA A 461 4.26 9.16 12.29
CA ALA A 461 3.84 10.53 12.08
C ALA A 461 3.68 11.26 13.42
N PRO A 462 4.05 12.55 13.50
CA PRO A 462 3.77 13.38 14.67
C PRO A 462 2.27 13.34 14.99
N GLU A 463 1.92 13.37 16.28
CA GLU A 463 0.52 13.36 16.70
C GLU A 463 -0.21 14.56 16.08
N ARG A 464 -1.17 14.28 15.20
CA ARG A 464 -2.16 15.25 14.77
C ARG A 464 -3.22 15.30 15.86
N THR A 465 -3.33 16.44 16.54
CA THR A 465 -4.43 16.68 17.48
C THR A 465 -5.73 16.62 16.67
N PRO A 466 -6.66 15.68 16.95
CA PRO A 466 -7.94 15.73 16.28
C PRO A 466 -8.62 17.06 16.64
N PRO A 467 -9.27 17.76 15.70
CA PRO A 467 -10.00 18.97 16.03
C PRO A 467 -11.08 18.61 17.05
N HIS A 468 -11.17 19.39 18.12
CA HIS A 468 -12.28 19.30 19.06
C HIS A 468 -13.59 19.42 18.27
N VAL A 469 -14.39 18.35 18.28
CA VAL A 469 -15.76 18.40 17.75
C VAL A 469 -16.55 19.27 18.73
N ALA A 470 -16.84 20.50 18.34
CA ALA A 470 -17.87 21.28 19.02
C ALA A 470 -19.20 20.52 18.85
N HIS A 471 -19.74 20.05 19.96
CA HIS A 471 -21.02 19.34 20.04
C HIS A 471 -22.20 20.23 19.64
#